data_AF-A0A2M6YQZ4-F1
#
_entry.id   AF-A0A2M6YQZ4-F1
#
_cell.length_a   1.000
_cell.length_b   1.000
_cell.length_c   1.000
_cell.angle_alpha   90.00
_cell.angle_beta   90.00
_cell.angle_gamma   90.00
#
_symmetry.space_group_name_H-M   'P 1'
#
loop_
_entity.id
_entity.type
_entity.pdbx_description
1 polymer ?
#
loop_
_entity_poly.entity_id
_entity_poly.type
_entity_poly.pdbx_seq_one_letter_code
_entity_poly.pdbx_strand_id
1 'polypeptide(L)'
;MDNDSLPFSLIEIRVPKTSEKTPEAAVQFFASLLSLPKKPFFSFKPPVSISLEIASVDQVIHFLIACPRDLTSFVESQISAQYPESILTTLPKDYLAGNLPGFTSQTGQLQLSRPFYLPLKTFSDLKETDLLSSPLGAMSKAGPEDFMAVQILLAQAGNWQGYGQGLIDKGIPLPEGKSSPHPQAQNITKKITSAGFWASIRLIANSKESLRSLANSFSVYQSEVNSLKFKESSSFRRKKFLASLLNRTFELAPKNQILNVEELASLWHPPALSLTGIKNIAWGKVSQSEPPLNLPTAVDTDEADKKQINFIARTEYKNKVTIFGIKKPDRRQHIYIIGKTGTGKSTLIANMAINDLRNKEGLAVIDPHGDLTEILLDYIPSYRVNDVCYLDPSDTGHPFHLNPLEVHNPAYKELVASGIVAIFYKLYAYTWGPRLEHILRNSLLTLLETPEP
;
A
#
# COMPACT_ATOMS: atom_id res chain seq x y z
N MET A 1 12.92 -1.72 16.63
CA MET A 1 12.00 -2.26 17.65
C MET A 1 10.93 -3.04 16.90
N ASP A 2 10.79 -4.33 17.18
CA ASP A 2 9.78 -5.21 16.57
C ASP A 2 8.39 -4.90 17.13
N ASN A 3 7.34 -5.21 16.36
CA ASN A 3 5.95 -4.82 16.59
C ASN A 3 5.46 -5.13 18.02
N ASP A 4 5.91 -6.27 18.57
CA ASP A 4 5.52 -6.74 19.90
C ASP A 4 5.94 -5.82 21.05
N SER A 5 6.89 -4.91 20.84
CA SER A 5 7.33 -3.93 21.84
C SER A 5 6.55 -2.61 21.85
N LEU A 6 5.72 -2.33 20.84
CA LEU A 6 4.98 -1.05 20.74
C LEU A 6 3.62 -1.13 21.46
N PRO A 7 3.20 -0.11 22.24
CA PRO A 7 1.93 -0.14 22.96
C PRO A 7 0.69 0.05 22.06
N PHE A 8 0.87 0.21 20.75
CA PHE A 8 -0.16 0.43 19.74
C PHE A 8 0.10 -0.42 18.50
N SER A 9 -0.95 -0.67 17.72
CA SER A 9 -0.87 -1.21 16.36
C SER A 9 -0.79 -0.05 15.37
N LEU A 10 0.11 -0.16 14.38
CA LEU A 10 0.24 0.81 13.29
C LEU A 10 -0.23 0.18 11.99
N ILE A 11 -1.33 0.67 11.43
CA ILE A 11 -1.98 0.13 10.24
C ILE A 11 -1.73 1.07 9.07
N GLU A 12 -1.12 0.57 8.00
CA GLU A 12 -1.01 1.26 6.72
C GLU A 12 -2.24 1.00 5.86
N ILE A 13 -2.80 2.07 5.29
CA ILE A 13 -3.96 2.03 4.42
C ILE A 13 -3.51 2.34 3.00
N ARG A 14 -3.68 1.37 2.10
CA ARG A 14 -3.42 1.54 0.68
C ARG A 14 -4.69 1.33 -0.12
N VAL A 15 -5.21 2.40 -0.70
CA VAL A 15 -6.38 2.38 -1.57
C VAL A 15 -5.96 2.35 -3.04
N PRO A 16 -6.78 1.82 -3.95
CA PRO A 16 -6.44 1.79 -5.36
C PRO A 16 -6.61 3.15 -6.03
N LYS A 17 -5.84 3.38 -7.10
CA LYS A 17 -5.93 4.62 -7.91
C LYS A 17 -7.30 4.85 -8.54
N THR A 18 -8.09 3.79 -8.69
CA THR A 18 -9.43 3.80 -9.25
C THR A 18 -10.51 4.10 -8.21
N SER A 19 -10.14 4.31 -6.94
CA SER A 19 -11.14 4.55 -5.90
C SER A 19 -11.86 5.88 -6.12
N GLU A 20 -13.18 5.82 -6.23
CA GLU A 20 -14.07 6.99 -6.38
C GLU A 20 -14.60 7.49 -5.02
N LYS A 21 -14.06 6.97 -3.91
CA LYS A 21 -14.52 7.35 -2.57
C LYS A 21 -14.20 8.83 -2.29
N THR A 22 -15.19 9.56 -1.82
CA THR A 22 -15.07 10.98 -1.50
C THR A 22 -14.78 11.19 0.00
N PRO A 23 -14.42 12.41 0.45
CA PRO A 23 -14.19 12.73 1.86
C PRO A 23 -15.38 12.43 2.78
N GLU A 24 -16.60 12.35 2.25
CA GLU A 24 -17.80 11.94 2.98
C GLU A 24 -17.69 10.52 3.56
N ALA A 25 -16.98 9.61 2.89
CA ALA A 25 -16.70 8.27 3.43
C ALA A 25 -15.86 8.36 4.71
N ALA A 26 -14.94 9.33 4.78
CA ALA A 26 -14.15 9.57 5.99
C ALA A 26 -15.00 10.17 7.11
N VAL A 27 -16.01 11.00 6.79
CA VAL A 27 -16.96 11.51 7.80
C VAL A 27 -17.66 10.34 8.52
N GLN A 28 -18.09 9.33 7.78
CA GLN A 28 -18.73 8.13 8.35
C GLN A 28 -17.74 7.33 9.20
N PHE A 29 -16.49 7.19 8.74
CA PHE A 29 -15.42 6.60 9.54
C PHE A 29 -15.22 7.35 10.87
N PHE A 30 -15.09 8.68 10.85
CA PHE A 30 -14.93 9.47 12.08
C PHE A 30 -16.15 9.40 12.98
N ALA A 31 -17.36 9.37 12.44
CA ALA A 31 -18.58 9.19 13.21
C ALA A 31 -18.58 7.86 13.96
N SER A 32 -18.10 6.77 13.35
CA SER A 32 -17.99 5.47 14.02
C SER A 32 -17.04 5.49 15.23
N LEU A 33 -15.98 6.31 15.19
CA LEU A 33 -15.04 6.49 16.29
C LEU A 33 -15.65 7.21 17.50
N LEU A 34 -16.85 7.78 17.37
CA LEU A 34 -17.55 8.37 18.52
C LEU A 34 -18.03 7.32 19.53
N SER A 35 -17.99 6.03 19.16
CA SER A 35 -18.23 4.92 20.07
C SER A 35 -17.09 4.67 21.06
N LEU A 36 -15.92 5.30 20.87
CA LEU A 36 -14.78 5.15 21.75
C LEU A 36 -15.10 5.61 23.18
N PRO A 37 -14.57 4.93 24.21
CA PRO A 37 -14.87 5.23 25.60
C PRO A 37 -14.40 6.64 25.96
N LYS A 38 -15.31 7.43 26.56
CA LYS A 38 -14.98 8.73 27.13
C LYS A 38 -14.12 8.53 28.37
N LYS A 39 -13.14 9.42 28.56
CA LYS A 39 -12.34 9.44 29.79
C LYS A 39 -13.26 9.75 30.99
N PRO A 40 -13.34 8.88 32.01
CA PRO A 40 -14.09 9.17 33.22
C PRO A 40 -13.51 10.38 33.95
N PHE A 41 -14.36 11.24 34.50
CA PHE A 41 -13.96 12.50 35.15
C PHE A 41 -12.93 12.30 36.28
N PHE A 42 -13.00 11.18 37.01
CA PHE A 42 -12.10 10.85 38.13
C PHE A 42 -10.91 9.95 37.76
N SER A 43 -10.76 9.58 36.48
CA SER A 43 -9.69 8.66 36.06
C SER A 43 -8.38 9.39 35.78
N PHE A 44 -7.30 8.93 36.41
CA PHE A 44 -5.93 9.37 36.09
C PHE A 44 -5.39 8.77 34.79
N LYS A 45 -6.08 7.75 34.21
CA LYS A 45 -5.65 7.14 32.95
C LYS A 45 -5.68 8.15 31.80
N PRO A 46 -4.73 8.09 30.85
CA PRO A 46 -4.81 8.90 29.64
C PRO A 46 -6.09 8.56 28.86
N PRO A 47 -6.64 9.51 28.09
CA PRO A 47 -7.76 9.21 27.20
C PRO A 47 -7.34 8.16 26.18
N VAL A 48 -8.28 7.30 25.78
CA VAL A 48 -8.08 6.44 24.61
C VAL A 48 -7.93 7.34 23.40
N SER A 49 -6.81 7.20 22.70
CA SER A 49 -6.45 8.05 21.57
C SER A 49 -6.17 7.22 20.32
N ILE A 50 -6.64 7.72 19.19
CA ILE A 50 -6.30 7.21 17.86
C ILE A 50 -5.51 8.31 17.14
N SER A 51 -4.47 7.94 16.42
CA SER A 51 -3.63 8.85 15.67
C SER A 51 -3.75 8.56 14.18
N LEU A 52 -4.08 9.57 13.39
CA LEU A 52 -4.14 9.48 11.93
C LEU A 52 -2.93 10.20 11.37
N GLU A 53 -2.19 9.50 10.54
CA GLU A 53 -0.85 9.93 10.15
C GLU A 53 -0.72 9.92 8.63
N ILE A 54 -0.04 10.93 8.11
CA ILE A 54 0.41 11.01 6.71
C ILE A 54 1.91 11.21 6.78
N ALA A 55 2.69 10.29 6.20
CA ALA A 55 4.14 10.33 6.29
C ALA A 55 4.77 10.19 4.89
N SER A 56 5.70 11.07 4.56
CA SER A 56 6.60 10.94 3.42
C SER A 56 7.92 10.34 3.90
N VAL A 57 8.18 9.10 3.50
CA VAL A 57 9.37 8.30 3.85
C VAL A 57 9.91 7.72 2.55
N ASP A 58 11.22 7.84 2.29
CA ASP A 58 11.87 7.35 1.08
C ASP A 58 11.17 7.80 -0.21
N GLN A 59 10.72 9.07 -0.22
CA GLN A 59 9.93 9.68 -1.28
C GLN A 59 8.59 8.98 -1.57
N VAL A 60 8.01 8.27 -0.61
CA VAL A 60 6.69 7.65 -0.73
C VAL A 60 5.78 8.19 0.37
N ILE A 61 4.56 8.59 0.00
CA ILE A 61 3.55 9.12 0.91
C ILE A 61 2.64 7.97 1.38
N HIS A 62 2.66 7.71 2.67
CA HIS A 62 1.91 6.66 3.35
C HIS A 62 0.77 7.26 4.19
N PHE A 63 -0.39 6.60 4.16
CA PHE A 63 -1.52 6.88 5.04
C PHE A 63 -1.58 5.81 6.12
N LEU A 64 -1.61 6.25 7.38
CA LEU A 64 -1.38 5.40 8.53
C LEU A 64 -2.40 5.70 9.63
N ILE A 65 -2.80 4.68 10.39
CA ILE A 65 -3.55 4.83 11.63
C ILE A 65 -2.82 4.09 12.75
N ALA A 66 -2.50 4.79 13.83
CA ALA A 66 -2.03 4.18 15.06
C ALA A 66 -3.16 4.15 16.09
N CYS A 67 -3.46 2.97 16.61
CA CYS A 67 -4.51 2.76 17.61
C CYS A 67 -4.08 1.72 18.67
N PRO A 68 -4.70 1.73 19.86
CA PRO A 68 -4.52 0.67 20.86
C PRO A 68 -4.80 -0.72 20.26
N ARG A 69 -4.03 -1.74 20.70
CA ARG A 69 -4.11 -3.09 20.11
C ARG A 69 -5.49 -3.73 20.24
N ASP A 70 -6.19 -3.45 21.33
CA ASP A 70 -7.56 -3.89 21.59
C ASP A 70 -8.59 -3.29 20.61
N LEU A 71 -8.26 -2.17 19.97
CA LEU A 71 -9.12 -1.50 18.99
C LEU A 71 -8.75 -1.81 17.53
N THR A 72 -7.70 -2.60 17.28
CA THR A 72 -7.19 -2.86 15.93
C THR A 72 -8.28 -3.44 15.02
N SER A 73 -8.92 -4.54 15.43
CA SER A 73 -9.98 -5.18 14.63
C SER A 73 -11.20 -4.28 14.42
N PHE A 74 -11.51 -3.40 15.39
CA PHE A 74 -12.57 -2.43 15.24
C PHE A 74 -12.22 -1.39 14.16
N VAL A 75 -11.03 -0.78 14.25
CA VAL A 75 -10.56 0.22 13.27
C VAL A 75 -10.46 -0.37 11.87
N GLU A 76 -9.91 -1.58 11.74
CA GLU A 76 -9.83 -2.30 10.45
C GLU A 76 -11.23 -2.51 9.87
N SER A 77 -12.18 -2.99 10.68
CA SER A 77 -13.57 -3.18 10.25
C SER A 77 -14.23 -1.86 9.80
N GLN A 78 -14.02 -0.76 10.51
CA GLN A 78 -14.60 0.54 10.13
C GLN A 78 -13.98 1.11 8.84
N ILE A 79 -12.67 0.93 8.64
CA ILE A 79 -12.02 1.34 7.39
C ILE A 79 -12.47 0.46 6.23
N SER A 80 -12.48 -0.87 6.38
CA SER A 80 -12.94 -1.79 5.33
C SER A 80 -14.40 -1.57 4.95
N ALA A 81 -15.26 -1.17 5.90
CA ALA A 81 -16.65 -0.82 5.60
C ALA A 81 -16.77 0.42 4.69
N GLN A 82 -15.95 1.46 4.92
CA GLN A 82 -16.00 2.69 4.13
C GLN A 82 -15.15 2.62 2.85
N TYR A 83 -14.06 1.86 2.89
CA TYR A 83 -13.09 1.65 1.82
C TYR A 83 -12.87 0.14 1.58
N PRO A 84 -13.83 -0.57 0.97
CA PRO A 84 -13.75 -2.03 0.78
C PRO A 84 -12.55 -2.49 -0.06
N GLU A 85 -12.12 -1.66 -1.00
CA GLU A 85 -10.97 -1.95 -1.87
C GLU A 85 -9.62 -1.60 -1.23
N SER A 86 -9.62 -1.12 0.02
CA SER A 86 -8.39 -0.77 0.72
C SER A 86 -7.65 -2.03 1.18
N ILE A 87 -6.33 -2.02 0.99
CA ILE A 87 -5.42 -2.99 1.58
C ILE A 87 -4.95 -2.42 2.91
N LEU A 88 -5.23 -3.14 3.98
CA LEU A 88 -4.78 -2.82 5.34
C LEU A 88 -3.58 -3.68 5.68
N THR A 89 -2.46 -3.05 6.03
CA THR A 89 -1.23 -3.75 6.40
C THR A 89 -0.75 -3.27 7.75
N THR A 90 -0.74 -4.14 8.75
CA THR A 90 -0.13 -3.82 10.04
C THR A 90 1.40 -3.80 9.90
N LEU A 91 2.02 -2.66 10.18
CA LEU A 91 3.46 -2.48 10.03
C LEU A 91 4.22 -3.11 11.21
N PRO A 92 5.32 -3.83 10.96
CA PRO A 92 6.07 -4.50 12.00
C PRO A 92 6.94 -3.56 12.85
N LYS A 93 7.17 -2.32 12.39
CA LYS A 93 8.01 -1.32 13.07
C LYS A 93 7.39 0.05 12.89
N ASP A 94 7.57 0.91 13.89
CA ASP A 94 7.18 2.32 13.80
C ASP A 94 8.12 3.08 12.86
N TYR A 95 7.56 3.70 11.83
CA TYR A 95 8.31 4.51 10.88
C TYR A 95 9.00 5.69 11.56
N LEU A 96 8.47 6.21 12.67
CA LEU A 96 9.14 7.29 13.41
C LEU A 96 10.38 6.79 14.13
N ALA A 97 10.34 5.59 14.72
CA ALA A 97 11.47 5.07 15.49
C ALA A 97 12.71 4.79 14.61
N GLY A 98 12.51 4.46 13.33
CA GLY A 98 13.59 4.26 12.36
C GLY A 98 14.07 5.56 11.67
N ASN A 99 13.16 6.50 11.40
CA ASN A 99 13.42 7.70 10.61
C ASN A 99 13.66 8.98 11.43
N LEU A 100 13.77 8.86 12.75
CA LEU A 100 14.24 9.94 13.61
C LEU A 100 15.75 9.78 13.83
N PRO A 101 16.62 10.31 12.94
CA PRO A 101 18.03 10.45 13.28
C PRO A 101 18.10 11.36 14.52
N GLY A 102 18.81 10.92 15.55
CA GLY A 102 18.80 11.55 16.87
C GLY A 102 18.76 13.08 16.84
N PHE A 103 17.85 13.68 17.60
CA PHE A 103 17.77 15.11 17.95
C PHE A 103 17.71 16.16 16.81
N THR A 104 17.88 15.84 15.52
CA THR A 104 17.91 16.84 14.42
C THR A 104 16.52 17.18 13.85
N SER A 105 15.52 16.32 14.02
CA SER A 105 14.16 16.53 13.49
C SER A 105 13.46 17.76 14.08
N GLN A 106 12.96 18.63 13.21
CA GLN A 106 12.22 19.83 13.58
C GLN A 106 10.75 19.46 13.80
N THR A 107 10.18 19.96 14.89
CA THR A 107 8.80 19.66 15.27
C THR A 107 7.99 20.92 15.52
N GLY A 108 6.69 20.84 15.25
CA GLY A 108 5.74 21.90 15.56
C GLY A 108 4.31 21.37 15.60
N GLN A 109 3.38 22.28 15.84
CA GLN A 109 1.96 21.94 15.92
C GLN A 109 1.11 23.02 15.27
N LEU A 110 0.01 22.61 14.65
CA LEU A 110 -0.99 23.51 14.10
C LEU A 110 -2.09 23.72 15.15
N GLN A 111 -2.35 24.99 15.47
CA GLN A 111 -3.34 25.39 16.46
C GLN A 111 -4.41 26.27 15.83
N LEU A 112 -5.66 26.12 16.27
CA LEU A 112 -6.72 27.05 15.89
C LEU A 112 -6.35 28.47 16.32
N SER A 113 -6.49 29.41 15.39
CA SER A 113 -6.17 30.82 15.61
C SER A 113 -7.26 31.58 16.36
N ARG A 114 -8.49 31.05 16.30
CA ARG A 114 -9.69 31.54 16.97
C ARG A 114 -10.32 30.41 17.80
N PRO A 115 -11.30 30.71 18.68
CA PRO A 115 -11.91 29.71 19.54
C PRO A 115 -12.45 28.48 18.79
N PHE A 116 -12.42 27.32 19.45
CA PHE A 116 -12.75 26.03 18.84
C PHE A 116 -14.18 25.91 18.30
N TYR A 117 -15.11 26.76 18.75
CA TYR A 117 -16.50 26.76 18.27
C TYR A 117 -16.66 27.45 16.91
N LEU A 118 -15.59 28.00 16.32
CA LEU A 118 -15.59 28.54 14.96
C LEU A 118 -14.99 27.56 13.96
N PRO A 119 -15.63 27.34 12.80
CA PRO A 119 -15.23 26.32 11.83
C PRO A 119 -14.03 26.73 10.97
N LEU A 120 -13.23 25.75 10.60
CA LEU A 120 -12.29 25.79 9.49
C LEU A 120 -13.04 25.60 8.16
N LYS A 121 -12.33 25.82 7.05
CA LYS A 121 -12.83 25.44 5.72
C LYS A 121 -12.82 23.91 5.61
N THR A 122 -13.88 23.37 5.03
CA THR A 122 -14.11 21.93 4.86
C THR A 122 -14.21 21.56 3.39
N PHE A 123 -14.17 20.26 3.09
CA PHE A 123 -14.39 19.74 1.74
C PHE A 123 -15.74 20.19 1.16
N SER A 124 -16.78 20.39 1.98
CA SER A 124 -18.09 20.85 1.51
C SER A 124 -18.08 22.28 0.97
N ASP A 125 -17.05 23.08 1.30
CA ASP A 125 -16.90 24.44 0.80
C ASP A 125 -16.20 24.47 -0.59
N LEU A 126 -15.65 23.34 -1.07
CA LEU A 126 -15.00 23.21 -2.38
C LEU A 126 -15.68 22.11 -3.22
N LYS A 127 -16.02 22.40 -4.48
CA LYS A 127 -16.72 21.42 -5.33
C LYS A 127 -15.80 20.51 -6.14
N GLU A 128 -14.62 21.00 -6.52
CA GLU A 128 -13.77 20.33 -7.52
C GLU A 128 -12.39 19.95 -6.99
N THR A 129 -11.91 20.66 -5.96
CA THR A 129 -10.54 20.50 -5.47
C THR A 129 -10.52 19.93 -4.07
N ASP A 130 -9.76 18.86 -3.92
CA ASP A 130 -9.50 18.25 -2.62
C ASP A 130 -8.52 19.10 -1.79
N LEU A 131 -8.88 19.41 -0.55
CA LEU A 131 -8.04 20.18 0.37
C LEU A 131 -6.73 19.46 0.72
N LEU A 132 -6.71 18.12 0.72
CA LEU A 132 -5.51 17.33 0.96
C LEU A 132 -4.46 17.48 -0.15
N SER A 133 -4.86 17.92 -1.35
CA SER A 133 -3.92 18.11 -2.47
C SER A 133 -2.76 19.04 -2.12
N SER A 134 -2.99 20.05 -1.27
CA SER A 134 -1.96 21.02 -0.88
C SER A 134 -0.91 20.43 0.08
N PRO A 135 -1.27 19.83 1.24
CA PRO A 135 -0.32 19.10 2.07
C PRO A 135 0.41 17.97 1.35
N LEU A 136 -0.31 17.17 0.56
CA LEU A 136 0.29 16.07 -0.19
C LEU A 136 1.24 16.56 -1.29
N GLY A 137 0.89 17.65 -1.97
CA GLY A 137 1.76 18.30 -2.95
C GLY A 137 3.03 18.91 -2.37
N ALA A 138 3.00 19.34 -1.11
CA ALA A 138 4.22 19.74 -0.39
C ALA A 138 5.10 18.52 -0.07
N MET A 139 4.50 17.43 0.39
CA MET A 139 5.19 16.17 0.67
C MET A 139 5.76 15.49 -0.57
N SER A 140 5.10 15.60 -1.73
CA SER A 140 5.55 14.97 -2.98
C SER A 140 6.80 15.60 -3.58
N LYS A 141 7.20 16.78 -3.08
CA LYS A 141 8.43 17.48 -3.49
C LYS A 141 9.65 17.12 -2.63
N ALA A 142 9.47 16.24 -1.64
CA ALA A 142 10.54 15.76 -0.76
C ALA A 142 11.66 15.05 -1.56
N GLY A 143 12.91 15.40 -1.27
CA GLY A 143 14.08 14.69 -1.79
C GLY A 143 14.24 13.29 -1.16
N PRO A 144 15.22 12.48 -1.62
CA PRO A 144 15.46 11.14 -1.09
C PRO A 144 15.74 11.08 0.41
N GLU A 145 16.42 12.10 0.94
CA GLU A 145 16.78 12.23 2.35
C GLU A 145 15.73 12.97 3.18
N ASP A 146 14.63 13.43 2.55
CA ASP A 146 13.59 14.20 3.20
C ASP A 146 12.55 13.33 3.89
N PHE A 147 12.41 13.59 5.18
CA PHE A 147 11.35 13.01 6.00
C PHE A 147 10.37 14.08 6.42
N MET A 148 9.08 13.83 6.22
CA MET A 148 7.98 14.69 6.66
C MET A 148 6.82 13.84 7.18
N ALA A 149 6.20 14.21 8.29
CA ALA A 149 4.97 13.59 8.72
C ALA A 149 4.00 14.56 9.39
N VAL A 150 2.72 14.30 9.19
CA VAL A 150 1.59 14.93 9.86
C VAL A 150 0.98 13.88 10.78
N GLN A 151 0.78 14.22 12.04
CA GLN A 151 0.13 13.38 13.03
C GLN A 151 -1.09 14.11 13.59
N ILE A 152 -2.28 13.53 13.43
CA ILE A 152 -3.55 14.04 13.94
C ILE A 152 -4.02 13.08 15.04
N LEU A 153 -3.80 13.45 16.29
CA LEU A 153 -4.30 12.70 17.44
C LEU A 153 -5.72 13.09 17.75
N LEU A 154 -6.58 12.10 17.96
CA LEU A 154 -7.98 12.23 18.32
C LEU A 154 -8.27 11.57 19.66
N ALA A 155 -9.08 12.24 20.46
CA ALA A 155 -9.73 11.69 21.65
C ALA A 155 -11.15 12.26 21.74
N GLN A 156 -12.02 11.56 22.45
CA GLN A 156 -13.38 12.03 22.73
C GLN A 156 -13.38 13.44 23.33
N ALA A 157 -14.18 14.34 22.75
CA ALA A 157 -14.39 15.67 23.29
C ALA A 157 -15.45 15.65 24.42
N GLY A 158 -15.34 16.60 25.35
CA GLY A 158 -16.38 16.85 26.37
C GLY A 158 -17.64 17.49 25.78
N ASN A 159 -18.46 18.12 26.62
CA ASN A 159 -19.70 18.80 26.19
C ASN A 159 -19.43 20.17 25.52
N TRP A 160 -18.72 20.17 24.39
CA TRP A 160 -18.37 21.39 23.67
C TRP A 160 -19.49 21.93 22.78
N GLN A 161 -20.35 21.05 22.26
CA GLN A 161 -21.54 21.43 21.49
C GLN A 161 -22.53 22.20 22.36
N GLY A 162 -22.78 21.73 23.59
CA GLY A 162 -23.61 22.46 24.56
C GLY A 162 -23.01 23.81 24.97
N TYR A 163 -21.68 23.90 25.07
CA TYR A 163 -21.00 25.19 25.28
C TYR A 163 -21.22 26.14 24.09
N GLY A 164 -21.11 25.65 22.85
CA GLY A 164 -21.38 26.44 21.66
C GLY A 164 -22.82 26.90 21.57
N GLN A 165 -23.80 26.02 21.86
CA GLN A 165 -25.21 26.37 21.92
C GLN A 165 -25.48 27.45 22.98
N GLY A 166 -24.90 27.30 24.17
CA GLY A 166 -25.03 28.30 25.23
C GLY A 166 -24.46 29.68 24.88
N LEU A 167 -23.47 29.77 23.98
CA LEU A 167 -22.98 31.05 23.46
C LEU A 167 -23.98 31.71 22.50
N ILE A 168 -24.67 30.91 21.70
CA ILE A 168 -25.73 31.39 20.81
C ILE A 168 -26.90 31.92 21.65
N ASP A 169 -27.34 31.12 22.63
CA ASP A 169 -28.51 31.44 23.47
C ASP A 169 -28.28 32.67 24.35
N LYS A 170 -27.07 32.82 24.92
CA LYS A 170 -26.73 33.98 25.77
C LYS A 170 -26.53 35.26 24.98
N GLY A 171 -26.11 35.18 23.72
CA GLY A 171 -25.76 36.33 22.90
C GLY A 171 -24.59 37.14 23.46
N ILE A 172 -24.42 38.37 22.97
CA ILE A 172 -23.44 39.33 23.51
C ILE A 172 -24.14 40.23 24.52
N PRO A 173 -23.64 40.33 25.78
CA PRO A 173 -24.21 41.23 26.76
C PRO A 173 -24.02 42.69 26.31
N LEU A 174 -25.13 43.43 26.24
CA LEU A 174 -25.16 44.86 26.01
C LEU A 174 -25.35 45.60 27.35
N PRO A 175 -24.99 46.90 27.43
CA PRO A 175 -25.40 47.75 28.55
C PRO A 175 -26.92 47.69 28.78
N GLU A 176 -27.36 47.91 30.03
CA GLU A 176 -28.78 47.84 30.46
C GLU A 176 -29.42 46.43 30.48
N GLY A 177 -28.61 45.36 30.54
CA GLY A 177 -29.15 43.99 30.66
C GLY A 177 -29.81 43.44 29.39
N LYS A 178 -29.63 44.13 28.25
CA LYS A 178 -30.04 43.65 26.93
C LYS A 178 -28.98 42.69 26.37
N SER A 179 -29.37 41.80 25.47
CA SER A 179 -28.43 40.92 24.76
C SER A 179 -28.67 41.02 23.25
N SER A 180 -27.60 41.05 22.46
CA SER A 180 -27.68 40.94 21.00
C SER A 180 -27.33 39.52 20.53
N PRO A 181 -27.87 39.09 19.37
CA PRO A 181 -27.47 37.81 18.78
C PRO A 181 -25.96 37.73 18.56
N HIS A 182 -25.39 36.54 18.76
CA HIS A 182 -23.96 36.33 18.51
C HIS A 182 -23.65 36.57 17.01
N PRO A 183 -22.69 37.45 16.64
CA PRO A 183 -22.41 37.81 15.24
C PRO A 183 -22.05 36.63 14.35
N GLN A 184 -21.48 35.58 14.94
CA GLN A 184 -21.09 34.34 14.24
C GLN A 184 -22.02 33.16 14.57
N ALA A 185 -23.26 33.41 15.04
CA ALA A 185 -24.20 32.36 15.45
C ALA A 185 -24.35 31.28 14.37
N GLN A 186 -24.54 31.66 13.10
CA GLN A 186 -24.68 30.70 11.99
C GLN A 186 -23.45 29.78 11.84
N ASN A 187 -22.23 30.33 11.96
CA ASN A 187 -20.99 29.56 11.88
C ASN A 187 -20.83 28.60 13.07
N ILE A 188 -21.23 29.04 14.26
CA ILE A 188 -21.23 28.20 15.47
C ILE A 188 -22.25 27.07 15.29
N THR A 189 -23.48 27.38 14.86
CA THR A 189 -24.53 26.39 14.57
C THR A 189 -24.02 25.35 13.57
N LYS A 190 -23.46 25.77 12.43
CA LYS A 190 -22.88 24.87 11.41
C LYS A 190 -21.86 23.92 12.04
N LYS A 191 -20.96 24.43 12.88
CA LYS A 191 -19.91 23.61 13.50
C LYS A 191 -20.44 22.61 14.53
N ILE A 192 -21.37 23.03 15.40
CA ILE A 192 -21.88 22.18 16.49
C ILE A 192 -22.92 21.15 16.05
N THR A 193 -23.48 21.26 14.83
CA THR A 193 -24.38 20.24 14.25
C THR A 193 -23.70 18.88 14.18
N SER A 194 -22.43 18.85 13.79
CA SER A 194 -21.64 17.64 13.65
C SER A 194 -20.82 17.39 14.91
N ALA A 195 -20.78 16.14 15.36
CA ALA A 195 -19.96 15.75 16.51
C ALA A 195 -18.46 15.96 16.24
N GLY A 196 -17.65 16.01 17.29
CA GLY A 196 -16.23 16.35 17.17
C GLY A 196 -15.34 15.76 18.24
N PHE A 197 -14.05 15.83 17.98
CA PHE A 197 -12.99 15.24 18.79
C PHE A 197 -12.06 16.32 19.33
N TRP A 198 -11.50 16.06 20.51
CA TRP A 198 -10.31 16.78 20.94
C TRP A 198 -9.16 16.36 20.03
N ALA A 199 -8.64 17.31 19.26
CA ALA A 199 -7.68 17.04 18.20
C ALA A 199 -6.35 17.76 18.43
N SER A 200 -5.24 17.09 18.17
CA SER A 200 -3.91 17.67 18.15
C SER A 200 -3.22 17.38 16.83
N ILE A 201 -2.97 18.43 16.04
CA ILE A 201 -2.28 18.32 14.74
C ILE A 201 -0.81 18.67 14.95
N ARG A 202 0.07 17.70 14.74
CA ARG A 202 1.51 17.81 14.92
C ARG A 202 2.21 17.60 13.59
N LEU A 203 3.28 18.36 13.39
CA LEU A 203 4.11 18.31 12.21
C LEU A 203 5.53 17.96 12.63
N ILE A 204 6.16 17.09 11.86
CA ILE A 204 7.57 16.75 12.00
C ILE A 204 8.24 16.71 10.63
N ALA A 205 9.46 17.21 10.56
CA ALA A 205 10.32 17.04 9.40
C ALA A 205 11.80 16.95 9.81
N ASN A 206 12.65 16.44 8.93
CA ASN A 206 14.10 16.43 9.11
C ASN A 206 14.72 17.84 9.08
N SER A 207 14.14 18.79 8.34
CA SER A 207 14.65 20.15 8.15
C SER A 207 13.64 21.24 8.55
N LYS A 208 14.14 22.45 8.86
CA LYS A 208 13.26 23.60 9.19
C LYS A 208 12.48 24.09 7.97
N GLU A 209 13.09 24.01 6.79
CA GLU A 209 12.46 24.42 5.54
C GLU A 209 11.31 23.48 5.17
N SER A 210 11.55 22.17 5.22
CA SER A 210 10.54 21.13 5.02
C SER A 210 9.38 21.28 6.01
N LEU A 211 9.68 21.51 7.30
CA LEU A 211 8.65 21.73 8.31
C LEU A 211 7.80 22.98 8.03
N ARG A 212 8.41 24.09 7.62
CA ARG A 212 7.69 25.33 7.31
C ARG A 212 6.89 25.22 6.01
N SER A 213 7.45 24.57 5.00
CA SER A 213 6.75 24.28 3.73
C SER A 213 5.49 23.46 4.01
N LEU A 214 5.62 22.37 4.79
CA LEU A 214 4.49 21.55 5.22
C LEU A 214 3.51 22.33 6.10
N ALA A 215 3.98 23.20 7.00
CA ALA A 215 3.07 24.01 7.80
C ALA A 215 2.26 25.01 6.96
N ASN A 216 2.88 25.61 5.95
CA ASN A 216 2.26 26.59 5.07
C ASN A 216 1.20 25.98 4.14
N SER A 217 1.33 24.70 3.75
CA SER A 217 0.33 24.01 2.94
C SER A 217 -1.03 23.87 3.65
N PHE A 218 -1.06 23.95 4.99
CA PHE A 218 -2.31 23.96 5.75
C PHE A 218 -3.03 25.32 5.77
N SER A 219 -2.51 26.35 5.12
CA SER A 219 -3.20 27.63 4.97
C SER A 219 -4.51 27.52 4.17
N VAL A 220 -4.63 26.50 3.31
CA VAL A 220 -5.84 26.25 2.49
C VAL A 220 -7.10 26.04 3.34
N TYR A 221 -6.94 25.52 4.56
CA TYR A 221 -8.02 25.28 5.54
C TYR A 221 -8.55 26.54 6.23
N GLN A 222 -7.98 27.72 5.94
CA GLN A 222 -8.49 28.98 6.45
C GLN A 222 -9.91 29.27 5.93
N SER A 223 -10.83 29.52 6.88
CA SER A 223 -12.16 30.08 6.62
C SER A 223 -12.17 31.58 6.89
N GLU A 224 -13.32 32.23 6.70
CA GLU A 224 -13.53 33.63 7.06
C GLU A 224 -13.39 33.89 8.57
N VAL A 225 -13.61 32.86 9.40
CA VAL A 225 -13.73 32.99 10.86
C VAL A 225 -12.65 32.26 11.66
N ASN A 226 -11.91 31.32 11.07
CA ASN A 226 -10.86 30.57 11.75
C ASN A 226 -9.75 30.10 10.80
N SER A 227 -8.58 29.78 11.34
CA SER A 227 -7.44 29.27 10.59
C SER A 227 -6.50 28.44 11.48
N LEU A 228 -5.60 27.69 10.84
CA LEU A 228 -4.54 26.95 11.52
C LEU A 228 -3.26 27.80 11.56
N LYS A 229 -2.80 28.13 12.76
CA LYS A 229 -1.52 28.81 13.00
C LYS A 229 -0.46 27.79 13.40
N PHE A 230 0.68 27.87 12.74
CA PHE A 230 1.84 27.05 13.08
C PHE A 230 2.57 27.60 14.31
N LYS A 231 2.84 26.70 15.25
CA LYS A 231 3.65 26.97 16.44
C LYS A 231 4.80 25.98 16.50
N GLU A 232 6.01 26.48 16.27
CA GLU A 232 7.23 25.69 16.38
C GLU A 232 7.42 25.21 17.83
N SER A 233 7.92 24.00 17.99
CA SER A 233 8.20 23.44 19.31
C SER A 233 9.34 24.20 19.99
N SER A 234 9.16 24.53 21.26
CA SER A 234 10.23 25.16 22.06
C SER A 234 11.37 24.17 22.27
N SER A 235 12.62 24.62 22.07
CA SER A 235 13.83 23.81 22.26
C SER A 235 13.89 23.13 23.63
N PHE A 236 13.42 23.80 24.69
CA PHE A 236 13.39 23.25 26.05
C PHE A 236 12.41 22.08 26.23
N ARG A 237 11.34 22.04 25.43
CA ARG A 237 10.30 20.99 25.49
C ARG A 237 10.41 19.97 24.36
N ARG A 238 11.42 20.09 23.49
CA ARG A 238 11.59 19.26 22.29
C ARG A 238 11.66 17.76 22.60
N LYS A 239 12.47 17.35 23.59
CA LYS A 239 12.56 15.93 24.00
C LYS A 239 11.21 15.36 24.44
N LYS A 240 10.46 16.16 25.20
CA LYS A 240 9.13 15.80 25.69
C LYS A 240 8.08 15.76 24.57
N PHE A 241 8.16 16.69 23.61
CA PHE A 241 7.31 16.70 22.42
C PHE A 241 7.57 15.48 21.52
N LEU A 242 8.84 15.15 21.27
CA LEU A 242 9.22 13.95 20.51
C LEU A 242 8.75 12.66 21.18
N ALA A 243 8.94 12.54 22.50
CA ALA A 243 8.42 11.40 23.25
C ALA A 243 6.89 11.29 23.15
N SER A 244 6.19 12.43 23.20
CA SER A 244 4.74 12.49 23.03
C SER A 244 4.28 12.07 21.63
N LEU A 245 5.05 12.42 20.59
CA LEU A 245 4.80 12.07 19.19
C LEU A 245 5.02 10.57 18.94
N LEU A 246 6.14 10.03 19.44
CA LEU A 246 6.47 8.60 19.40
C LEU A 246 5.44 7.73 20.13
N ASN A 247 5.02 8.15 21.33
CA ASN A 247 4.07 7.39 22.12
C ASN A 247 2.61 7.68 21.77
N ARG A 248 2.34 8.53 20.75
CA ARG A 248 1.01 9.02 20.39
C ARG A 248 0.18 9.48 21.61
N THR A 249 0.77 10.25 22.50
CA THR A 249 0.08 10.76 23.70
C THR A 249 -0.41 12.19 23.51
N PHE A 250 -1.42 12.60 24.27
CA PHE A 250 -1.90 13.99 24.32
C PHE A 250 -0.99 14.95 25.11
N GLU A 251 0.22 14.52 25.49
CA GLU A 251 1.13 15.39 26.22
C GLU A 251 1.57 16.58 25.35
N LEU A 252 1.51 17.79 25.92
CA LEU A 252 1.72 19.08 25.23
C LEU A 252 0.68 19.42 24.14
N ALA A 253 -0.41 18.65 24.00
CA ALA A 253 -1.50 18.98 23.09
C ALA A 253 -2.24 20.28 23.52
N PRO A 254 -2.79 21.05 22.56
CA PRO A 254 -3.62 22.20 22.87
C PRO A 254 -4.90 21.74 23.59
N LYS A 255 -5.17 22.28 24.79
CA LYS A 255 -6.34 21.87 25.61
C LYS A 255 -7.70 22.14 24.96
N ASN A 256 -7.79 23.21 24.15
CA ASN A 256 -9.04 23.74 23.62
C ASN A 256 -9.07 23.70 22.10
N GLN A 257 -8.75 22.56 21.50
CA GLN A 257 -8.77 22.37 20.06
C GLN A 257 -9.72 21.25 19.69
N ILE A 258 -10.89 21.63 19.18
CA ILE A 258 -11.94 20.69 18.82
C ILE A 258 -12.23 20.84 17.35
N LEU A 259 -12.21 19.70 16.67
CA LEU A 259 -12.51 19.58 15.25
C LEU A 259 -13.69 18.64 15.10
N ASN A 260 -14.69 19.06 14.32
CA ASN A 260 -15.82 18.19 14.00
C ASN A 260 -15.42 17.15 12.93
N VAL A 261 -16.27 16.16 12.71
CA VAL A 261 -16.00 15.07 11.76
C VAL A 261 -15.76 15.55 10.32
N GLU A 262 -16.38 16.66 9.89
CA GLU A 262 -16.17 17.24 8.55
C GLU A 262 -14.81 17.93 8.42
N GLU A 263 -14.41 18.71 9.43
CA GLU A 263 -13.08 19.31 9.51
C GLU A 263 -11.99 18.23 9.54
N LEU A 264 -12.22 17.13 10.26
CA LEU A 264 -11.30 16.00 10.31
C LEU A 264 -11.21 15.26 8.97
N ALA A 265 -12.34 14.96 8.33
CA ALA A 265 -12.38 14.38 6.98
C ALA A 265 -11.67 15.25 5.94
N SER A 266 -11.72 16.57 6.11
CA SER A 266 -10.99 17.52 5.25
C SER A 266 -9.47 17.48 5.48
N LEU A 267 -9.04 17.21 6.71
CA LEU A 267 -7.62 17.14 7.12
C LEU A 267 -7.00 15.75 6.91
N TRP A 268 -7.82 14.70 6.85
CA TRP A 268 -7.37 13.33 6.65
C TRP A 268 -8.48 12.46 6.06
N HIS A 269 -8.16 11.79 4.97
CA HIS A 269 -8.93 10.69 4.38
C HIS A 269 -8.01 9.91 3.43
N PRO A 270 -8.23 8.59 3.23
CA PRO A 270 -7.51 7.81 2.21
C PRO A 270 -7.63 8.44 0.81
N PRO A 271 -6.56 8.46 0.01
CA PRO A 271 -6.53 9.19 -1.24
C PRO A 271 -7.43 8.58 -2.32
N ALA A 272 -8.09 9.41 -3.12
CA ALA A 272 -9.02 8.97 -4.17
C ALA A 272 -8.62 9.47 -5.56
N LEU A 273 -9.49 9.27 -6.56
CA LEU A 273 -9.28 9.71 -7.94
C LEU A 273 -8.81 11.17 -8.05
N SER A 274 -9.35 12.07 -7.20
CA SER A 274 -8.99 13.50 -7.09
C SER A 274 -7.49 13.75 -6.82
N LEU A 275 -6.82 12.81 -6.16
CA LEU A 275 -5.44 12.92 -5.71
C LEU A 275 -4.46 12.12 -6.59
N THR A 276 -4.93 11.50 -7.67
CA THR A 276 -4.09 10.72 -8.60
C THR A 276 -3.02 11.55 -9.31
N GLY A 277 -3.22 12.87 -9.43
CA GLY A 277 -2.22 13.80 -9.96
C GLY A 277 -1.01 14.01 -9.03
N ILE A 278 -1.13 13.67 -7.74
CA ILE A 278 -0.02 13.74 -6.78
C ILE A 278 0.87 12.52 -6.97
N LYS A 279 2.16 12.77 -7.23
CA LYS A 279 3.16 11.73 -7.36
C LYS A 279 3.42 11.07 -6.02
N ASN A 280 3.99 9.87 -6.05
CA ASN A 280 4.60 9.22 -4.89
C ASN A 280 3.66 8.75 -3.77
N ILE A 281 2.34 8.78 -3.96
CA ILE A 281 1.41 8.15 -3.00
C ILE A 281 1.55 6.61 -3.05
N ALA A 282 1.55 5.96 -1.88
CA ALA A 282 1.52 4.51 -1.74
C ALA A 282 0.13 3.94 -2.08
N TRP A 283 -0.11 3.70 -3.37
CA TRP A 283 -1.38 3.11 -3.84
C TRP A 283 -1.44 1.59 -3.62
N GLY A 284 -2.64 1.09 -3.32
CA GLY A 284 -2.96 -0.33 -3.30
C GLY A 284 -3.08 -0.87 -4.71
N LYS A 285 -2.56 -2.09 -4.95
CA LYS A 285 -2.84 -2.81 -6.19
C LYS A 285 -4.19 -3.49 -6.03
N VAL A 286 -5.15 -3.21 -6.90
CA VAL A 286 -6.47 -3.86 -6.86
C VAL A 286 -6.28 -5.37 -7.11
N SER A 287 -6.72 -6.21 -6.17
CA SER A 287 -7.09 -7.59 -6.51
C SER A 287 -8.55 -7.54 -6.96
N GLN A 288 -8.81 -7.36 -8.26
CA GLN A 288 -10.17 -7.14 -8.78
C GLN A 288 -11.10 -8.34 -8.66
N SER A 289 -10.60 -9.49 -8.23
CA SER A 289 -11.40 -10.70 -8.06
C SER A 289 -11.16 -11.30 -6.69
N GLU A 290 -12.25 -11.65 -6.03
CA GLU A 290 -12.17 -12.67 -4.99
C GLU A 290 -11.63 -13.97 -5.59
N PRO A 291 -10.77 -14.70 -4.88
CA PRO A 291 -10.37 -16.04 -5.28
C PRO A 291 -11.59 -16.93 -5.51
N PRO A 292 -11.55 -17.84 -6.51
CA PRO A 292 -12.65 -18.74 -6.79
C PRO A 292 -12.98 -19.63 -5.57
N LEU A 293 -14.26 -19.98 -5.40
CA LEU A 293 -14.72 -20.78 -4.26
C LEU A 293 -14.03 -22.14 -4.14
N ASN A 294 -13.49 -22.69 -5.22
CA ASN A 294 -12.78 -23.97 -5.28
C ASN A 294 -11.25 -23.81 -5.39
N LEU A 295 -10.70 -22.69 -4.89
CA LEU A 295 -9.26 -22.43 -4.92
C LEU A 295 -8.47 -23.60 -4.27
N PRO A 296 -7.49 -24.21 -4.96
CA PRO A 296 -6.66 -25.25 -4.37
C PRO A 296 -5.72 -24.66 -3.33
N THR A 297 -5.93 -24.96 -2.04
CA THR A 297 -5.17 -24.38 -0.92
C THR A 297 -4.30 -25.42 -0.21
N ALA A 298 -3.23 -24.97 0.46
CA ALA A 298 -2.35 -25.87 1.21
C ALA A 298 -2.90 -26.32 2.57
N VAL A 299 -3.88 -25.60 3.12
CA VAL A 299 -4.38 -25.82 4.50
C VAL A 299 -5.52 -26.83 4.55
N ASP A 300 -6.48 -26.72 3.63
CA ASP A 300 -7.73 -27.53 3.65
C ASP A 300 -7.69 -28.72 2.68
N THR A 301 -6.50 -29.11 2.22
CA THR A 301 -6.32 -30.19 1.24
C THR A 301 -5.55 -31.35 1.86
N ASP A 302 -5.99 -32.58 1.59
CA ASP A 302 -5.31 -33.80 2.06
C ASP A 302 -3.90 -33.94 1.46
N GLU A 303 -2.97 -34.58 2.17
CA GLU A 303 -1.58 -34.74 1.73
C GLU A 303 -1.43 -35.44 0.37
N ALA A 304 -2.36 -36.36 0.05
CA ALA A 304 -2.40 -37.01 -1.26
C ALA A 304 -2.71 -36.02 -2.40
N ASP A 305 -3.65 -35.11 -2.15
CA ASP A 305 -4.09 -34.10 -3.11
C ASP A 305 -3.12 -32.93 -3.20
N LYS A 306 -2.39 -32.60 -2.14
CA LYS A 306 -1.31 -31.59 -2.17
C LYS A 306 -0.24 -31.94 -3.20
N LYS A 307 0.08 -33.21 -3.38
CA LYS A 307 1.03 -33.67 -4.42
C LYS A 307 0.51 -33.45 -5.84
N GLN A 308 -0.80 -33.25 -6.01
CA GLN A 308 -1.43 -32.94 -7.29
C GLN A 308 -1.62 -31.43 -7.50
N ILE A 309 -1.08 -30.59 -6.64
CA ILE A 309 -1.18 -29.14 -6.72
C ILE A 309 0.21 -28.54 -6.82
N ASN A 310 0.43 -27.74 -7.87
CA ASN A 310 1.61 -26.91 -7.95
C ASN A 310 1.33 -25.58 -7.22
N PHE A 311 1.94 -25.39 -6.05
CA PHE A 311 1.74 -24.19 -5.24
C PHE A 311 2.63 -23.04 -5.72
N ILE A 312 2.01 -21.90 -6.04
CA ILE A 312 2.65 -20.81 -6.79
C ILE A 312 2.69 -19.47 -6.06
N ALA A 313 1.73 -19.23 -5.18
CA ALA A 313 1.52 -17.91 -4.58
C ALA A 313 0.71 -17.98 -3.27
N ARG A 314 0.50 -16.81 -2.66
CA ARG A 314 -0.33 -16.61 -1.48
C ARG A 314 -1.44 -15.62 -1.80
N THR A 315 -2.62 -15.86 -1.24
CA THR A 315 -3.75 -14.94 -1.33
C THR A 315 -4.53 -14.96 -0.03
N GLU A 316 -5.34 -13.94 0.21
CA GLU A 316 -6.38 -14.01 1.24
C GLU A 316 -7.55 -14.81 0.68
N TYR A 317 -7.88 -15.92 1.32
CA TYR A 317 -9.00 -16.79 0.97
C TYR A 317 -9.75 -17.13 2.26
N LYS A 318 -11.06 -16.83 2.31
CA LYS A 318 -11.90 -17.00 3.51
C LYS A 318 -11.28 -16.32 4.76
N ASN A 319 -10.84 -15.06 4.62
CA ASN A 319 -10.23 -14.22 5.68
C ASN A 319 -8.95 -14.80 6.29
N LYS A 320 -8.23 -15.65 5.55
CA LYS A 320 -6.95 -16.21 5.96
C LYS A 320 -5.94 -16.12 4.82
N VAL A 321 -4.75 -15.63 5.12
CA VAL A 321 -3.62 -15.68 4.19
C VAL A 321 -3.23 -17.14 3.99
N THR A 322 -3.43 -17.64 2.77
CA THR A 322 -3.29 -19.05 2.43
C THR A 322 -2.44 -19.23 1.19
N ILE A 323 -1.58 -20.25 1.18
CA ILE A 323 -0.82 -20.66 -0.01
C ILE A 323 -1.77 -21.39 -0.95
N PHE A 324 -1.76 -21.01 -2.22
CA PHE A 324 -2.60 -21.62 -3.24
C PHE A 324 -1.81 -22.03 -4.47
N GLY A 325 -2.43 -22.89 -5.28
CA GLY A 325 -1.79 -23.49 -6.44
C GLY A 325 -2.75 -23.79 -7.59
N ILE A 326 -2.20 -24.41 -8.62
CA ILE A 326 -2.93 -24.90 -9.79
C ILE A 326 -2.95 -26.43 -9.72
N LYS A 327 -4.12 -27.04 -9.90
CA LYS A 327 -4.21 -28.50 -9.93
C LYS A 327 -3.50 -29.04 -11.16
N LYS A 328 -2.85 -30.20 -11.03
CA LYS A 328 -2.13 -30.87 -12.12
C LYS A 328 -3.00 -31.13 -13.37
N PRO A 329 -4.28 -31.53 -13.26
CA PRO A 329 -5.17 -31.65 -14.42
C PRO A 329 -5.38 -30.33 -15.17
N ASP A 330 -5.49 -29.23 -14.45
CA ASP A 330 -5.71 -27.90 -15.04
C ASP A 330 -4.41 -27.42 -15.71
N ARG A 331 -3.27 -27.62 -15.05
CA ARG A 331 -1.94 -27.25 -15.60
C ARG A 331 -1.61 -27.99 -16.90
N ARG A 332 -2.16 -29.20 -17.12
CA ARG A 332 -2.00 -29.93 -18.38
C ARG A 332 -2.65 -29.24 -19.58
N GLN A 333 -3.55 -28.28 -19.36
CA GLN A 333 -4.15 -27.46 -20.41
C GLN A 333 -3.29 -26.25 -20.81
N HIS A 334 -2.04 -26.22 -20.35
CA HIS A 334 -1.07 -25.14 -20.54
C HIS A 334 -1.41 -23.86 -19.75
N ILE A 335 -0.39 -23.05 -19.49
CA ILE A 335 -0.52 -21.77 -18.78
C ILE A 335 0.06 -20.69 -19.69
N TYR A 336 -0.73 -19.65 -19.95
CA TYR A 336 -0.28 -18.46 -20.66
C TYR A 336 -0.10 -17.30 -19.66
N ILE A 337 1.11 -16.78 -19.56
CA ILE A 337 1.48 -15.74 -18.59
C ILE A 337 1.81 -14.45 -19.33
N ILE A 338 1.04 -13.39 -19.07
CA ILE A 338 1.24 -12.06 -19.65
C ILE A 338 1.66 -11.09 -18.55
N GLY A 339 2.73 -10.34 -18.79
CA GLY A 339 3.19 -9.32 -17.85
C GLY A 339 4.29 -8.45 -18.45
N LYS A 340 4.31 -7.16 -18.08
CA LYS A 340 5.42 -6.25 -18.41
C LYS A 340 6.65 -6.64 -17.58
N THR A 341 7.84 -6.17 -18.00
CA THR A 341 9.06 -6.32 -17.19
C THR A 341 8.83 -5.76 -15.78
N GLY A 342 9.29 -6.49 -14.76
CA GLY A 342 9.15 -6.10 -13.35
C GLY A 342 7.80 -6.43 -12.70
N THR A 343 6.85 -7.07 -13.39
CA THR A 343 5.55 -7.46 -12.79
C THR A 343 5.57 -8.81 -12.07
N GLY A 344 6.72 -9.48 -11.98
CA GLY A 344 6.88 -10.76 -11.29
C GLY A 344 6.68 -12.01 -12.15
N LYS A 345 6.72 -11.90 -13.49
CA LYS A 345 6.59 -13.05 -14.42
C LYS A 345 7.63 -14.15 -14.11
N SER A 346 8.91 -13.79 -14.04
CA SER A 346 9.98 -14.74 -13.76
C SER A 346 9.83 -15.37 -12.37
N THR A 347 9.42 -14.59 -11.36
CA THR A 347 9.15 -15.09 -10.00
C THR A 347 8.02 -16.13 -9.98
N LEU A 348 6.95 -15.90 -10.75
CA LEU A 348 5.85 -16.84 -10.87
C LEU A 348 6.31 -18.17 -11.49
N ILE A 349 7.10 -18.11 -12.57
CA ILE A 349 7.66 -19.30 -13.23
C ILE A 349 8.63 -20.03 -12.29
N ALA A 350 9.49 -19.29 -11.58
CA ALA A 350 10.42 -19.85 -10.62
C ALA A 350 9.69 -20.61 -9.52
N ASN A 351 8.65 -20.05 -8.92
CA ASN A 351 7.86 -20.73 -7.89
C ASN A 351 7.24 -22.04 -8.40
N MET A 352 6.71 -22.05 -9.63
CA MET A 352 6.19 -23.26 -10.25
C MET A 352 7.28 -24.34 -10.39
N ALA A 353 8.43 -23.97 -10.98
CA ALA A 353 9.53 -24.88 -11.20
C ALA A 353 10.12 -25.41 -9.88
N ILE A 354 10.30 -24.55 -8.87
CA ILE A 354 10.79 -24.95 -7.54
C ILE A 354 9.84 -25.96 -6.88
N ASN A 355 8.53 -25.76 -7.01
CA ASN A 355 7.54 -26.71 -6.50
C ASN A 355 7.68 -28.08 -7.19
N ASP A 356 7.87 -28.09 -8.52
CA ASP A 356 8.08 -29.30 -9.32
C ASP A 356 9.40 -30.01 -8.96
N LEU A 357 10.49 -29.26 -8.78
CA LEU A 357 11.79 -29.78 -8.31
C LEU A 357 11.64 -30.54 -6.99
N ARG A 358 10.92 -29.94 -6.03
CA ARG A 358 10.67 -30.54 -4.71
C ARG A 358 9.78 -31.76 -4.79
N ASN A 359 8.79 -31.76 -5.68
CA ASN A 359 7.87 -32.88 -5.90
C ASN A 359 8.43 -34.01 -6.77
N LYS A 360 9.73 -33.96 -7.12
CA LYS A 360 10.39 -34.94 -8.01
C LYS A 360 9.75 -35.01 -9.40
N GLU A 361 9.25 -33.89 -9.89
CA GLU A 361 8.73 -33.79 -11.25
C GLU A 361 9.85 -33.41 -12.24
N GLY A 362 9.82 -33.99 -13.43
CA GLY A 362 10.68 -33.58 -14.54
C GLY A 362 10.23 -32.24 -15.11
N LEU A 363 11.17 -31.35 -15.38
CA LEU A 363 10.92 -30.05 -15.99
C LEU A 363 12.07 -29.66 -16.90
N ALA A 364 11.77 -28.84 -17.90
CA ALA A 364 12.75 -28.20 -18.77
C ALA A 364 12.47 -26.71 -18.79
N VAL A 365 13.51 -25.89 -18.64
CA VAL A 365 13.43 -24.43 -18.68
C VAL A 365 14.28 -23.94 -19.84
N ILE A 366 13.68 -23.09 -20.66
CA ILE A 366 14.37 -22.41 -21.76
C ILE A 366 14.29 -20.92 -21.44
N ASP A 367 15.42 -20.35 -21.05
CA ASP A 367 15.53 -18.92 -20.74
C ASP A 367 16.62 -18.26 -21.60
N PRO A 368 16.23 -17.46 -22.61
CA PRO A 368 17.19 -16.73 -23.44
C PRO A 368 18.04 -15.69 -22.70
N HIS A 369 17.61 -15.26 -21.50
CA HIS A 369 18.31 -14.23 -20.73
C HIS A 369 19.20 -14.80 -19.62
N GLY A 370 19.00 -16.06 -19.22
CA GLY A 370 19.76 -16.74 -18.17
C GLY A 370 19.30 -16.45 -16.73
N ASP A 371 18.75 -15.26 -16.46
CA ASP A 371 18.34 -14.82 -15.11
C ASP A 371 17.45 -15.83 -14.36
N LEU A 372 16.46 -16.45 -15.03
CA LEU A 372 15.57 -17.43 -14.41
C LEU A 372 16.31 -18.74 -14.13
N THR A 373 17.19 -19.17 -15.03
CA THR A 373 17.93 -20.42 -14.88
C THR A 373 18.90 -20.32 -13.70
N GLU A 374 19.63 -19.23 -13.57
CA GLU A 374 20.52 -18.96 -12.43
C GLU A 374 19.77 -19.03 -11.11
N ILE A 375 18.60 -18.38 -11.03
CA ILE A 375 17.73 -18.46 -9.85
C ILE A 375 17.39 -19.92 -9.54
N LEU A 376 17.01 -20.73 -10.54
CA LEU A 376 16.59 -22.10 -10.31
C LEU A 376 17.72 -23.02 -9.84
N LEU A 377 18.97 -22.77 -10.27
CA LEU A 377 20.13 -23.53 -9.83
C LEU A 377 20.28 -23.50 -8.30
N ASP A 378 20.04 -22.33 -7.68
CA ASP A 378 20.08 -22.15 -6.21
C ASP A 378 19.02 -22.97 -5.45
N TYR A 379 17.96 -23.40 -6.13
CA TYR A 379 16.85 -24.16 -5.53
C TYR A 379 16.86 -25.66 -5.88
N ILE A 380 17.88 -26.15 -6.59
CA ILE A 380 18.02 -27.58 -6.87
C ILE A 380 18.20 -28.33 -5.55
N PRO A 381 17.31 -29.27 -5.19
CA PRO A 381 17.48 -30.08 -4.00
C PRO A 381 18.73 -30.95 -4.12
N SER A 382 19.44 -31.16 -3.00
CA SER A 382 20.68 -31.96 -2.97
C SER A 382 20.53 -33.36 -3.57
N TYR A 383 19.36 -33.99 -3.41
CA TYR A 383 19.05 -35.32 -3.96
C TYR A 383 18.82 -35.34 -5.48
N ARG A 384 18.83 -34.19 -6.15
CA ARG A 384 18.57 -34.03 -7.58
C ARG A 384 19.72 -33.42 -8.37
N VAL A 385 20.81 -33.03 -7.72
CA VAL A 385 21.96 -32.36 -8.36
C VAL A 385 22.50 -33.18 -9.53
N ASN A 386 22.59 -34.50 -9.36
CA ASN A 386 23.08 -35.41 -10.40
C ASN A 386 22.08 -35.61 -11.57
N ASP A 387 20.83 -35.17 -11.42
CA ASP A 387 19.77 -35.28 -12.44
C ASP A 387 19.64 -33.97 -13.26
N VAL A 388 20.50 -32.98 -13.03
CA VAL A 388 20.43 -31.67 -13.67
C VAL A 388 21.41 -31.57 -14.83
N CYS A 389 20.87 -31.25 -16.00
CA CYS A 389 21.65 -30.83 -17.16
C CYS A 389 21.51 -29.32 -17.32
N TYR A 390 22.61 -28.59 -17.21
CA TYR A 390 22.70 -27.17 -17.54
C TYR A 390 23.36 -27.03 -18.91
N LEU A 391 22.61 -26.49 -19.88
CA LEU A 391 23.05 -26.36 -21.26
C LEU A 391 23.16 -24.88 -21.60
N ASP A 392 24.39 -24.34 -21.56
CA ASP A 392 24.69 -22.97 -21.94
C ASP A 392 25.45 -22.94 -23.27
N PRO A 393 24.83 -22.46 -24.38
CA PRO A 393 25.51 -22.33 -25.67
C PRO A 393 26.69 -21.34 -25.67
N SER A 394 26.79 -20.48 -24.66
CA SER A 394 27.87 -19.51 -24.51
C SER A 394 29.07 -20.04 -23.71
N ASP A 395 28.90 -21.16 -22.99
CA ASP A 395 29.99 -21.81 -22.25
C ASP A 395 30.89 -22.60 -23.22
N THR A 396 32.00 -21.97 -23.58
CA THR A 396 33.05 -22.60 -24.41
C THR A 396 33.91 -23.61 -23.65
N GLY A 397 33.88 -23.61 -22.32
CA GLY A 397 34.60 -24.54 -21.46
C GLY A 397 33.89 -25.89 -21.30
N HIS A 398 32.56 -25.89 -21.32
CA HIS A 398 31.73 -27.10 -21.25
C HIS A 398 30.69 -27.15 -22.38
N PRO A 399 31.12 -27.29 -23.64
CA PRO A 399 30.20 -27.32 -24.77
C PRO A 399 29.31 -28.57 -24.72
N PHE A 400 28.05 -28.40 -25.11
CA PHE A 400 27.13 -29.51 -25.32
C PHE A 400 26.93 -29.78 -26.81
N HIS A 401 26.54 -31.02 -27.13
CA HIS A 401 26.32 -31.45 -28.50
C HIS A 401 24.83 -31.74 -28.70
N LEU A 402 24.27 -31.21 -29.78
CA LEU A 402 22.93 -31.53 -30.25
C LEU A 402 23.01 -31.82 -31.74
N ASN A 403 22.73 -33.06 -32.13
CA ASN A 403 22.63 -33.41 -33.54
C ASN A 403 21.15 -33.42 -33.96
N PRO A 404 20.65 -32.38 -34.65
CA PRO A 404 19.25 -32.35 -35.09
C PRO A 404 18.94 -33.40 -36.16
N LEU A 405 19.95 -34.05 -36.76
CA LEU A 405 19.80 -35.14 -37.72
C LEU A 405 19.87 -36.53 -37.06
N GLU A 406 20.04 -36.62 -35.75
CA GLU A 406 20.08 -37.90 -35.05
C GLU A 406 18.69 -38.56 -35.05
N VAL A 407 18.59 -39.71 -35.70
CA VAL A 407 17.34 -40.46 -35.86
C VAL A 407 17.55 -41.92 -35.49
N HIS A 408 17.00 -42.35 -34.35
CA HIS A 408 17.05 -43.76 -33.95
C HIS A 408 15.98 -44.63 -34.62
N ASN A 409 14.85 -44.03 -35.00
CA ASN A 409 13.76 -44.72 -35.69
C ASN A 409 13.60 -44.15 -37.11
N PRO A 410 13.91 -44.94 -38.16
CA PRO A 410 13.80 -44.52 -39.56
C PRO A 410 12.44 -43.92 -39.94
N ALA A 411 11.35 -44.29 -39.27
CA ALA A 411 10.02 -43.73 -39.53
C ALA A 411 9.92 -42.22 -39.22
N TYR A 412 10.84 -41.65 -38.45
CA TYR A 412 10.84 -40.24 -38.08
C TYR A 412 11.73 -39.35 -38.97
N LYS A 413 12.44 -39.91 -39.96
CA LYS A 413 13.34 -39.12 -40.84
C LYS A 413 12.61 -37.94 -41.51
N GLU A 414 11.45 -38.20 -42.10
CA GLU A 414 10.62 -37.16 -42.75
C GLU A 414 10.14 -36.10 -41.77
N LEU A 415 9.80 -36.50 -40.53
CA LEU A 415 9.39 -35.58 -39.48
C LEU A 415 10.54 -34.66 -39.06
N VAL A 416 11.73 -35.22 -38.90
CA VAL A 416 12.95 -34.48 -38.55
C VAL A 416 13.34 -33.51 -39.66
N ALA A 417 13.40 -33.98 -40.92
CA ALA A 417 13.66 -33.12 -42.07
C ALA A 417 12.64 -31.98 -42.17
N SER A 418 11.34 -32.28 -42.01
CA SER A 418 10.28 -31.28 -42.02
C SER A 418 10.40 -30.29 -40.86
N GLY A 419 10.78 -30.75 -39.67
CA GLY A 419 11.01 -29.89 -38.50
C GLY A 419 12.15 -28.91 -38.73
N ILE A 420 13.28 -29.38 -39.25
CA ILE A 420 14.43 -28.52 -39.59
C ILE A 420 14.02 -27.51 -40.67
N VAL A 421 13.38 -27.95 -41.74
CA VAL A 421 12.86 -27.05 -42.79
C VAL A 421 11.95 -25.99 -42.20
N ALA A 422 11.05 -26.35 -41.28
CA ALA A 422 10.16 -25.40 -40.62
C ALA A 422 10.89 -24.39 -39.72
N ILE A 423 11.98 -24.80 -39.06
CA ILE A 423 12.84 -23.89 -38.29
C ILE A 423 13.48 -22.85 -39.23
N PHE A 424 14.11 -23.31 -40.31
CA PHE A 424 14.75 -22.42 -41.29
C PHE A 424 13.73 -21.52 -41.99
N TYR A 425 12.54 -22.03 -42.31
CA TYR A 425 11.44 -21.24 -42.85
C TYR A 425 11.08 -20.08 -41.91
N LYS A 426 10.92 -20.34 -40.61
CA LYS A 426 10.59 -19.30 -39.63
C LYS A 426 11.70 -18.25 -39.47
N LEU A 427 12.97 -18.67 -39.51
CA LEU A 427 14.12 -17.78 -39.37
C LEU A 427 14.35 -16.90 -40.60
N TYR A 428 14.12 -17.43 -41.81
CA TYR A 428 14.48 -16.80 -43.09
C TYR A 428 13.27 -16.54 -44.00
N ALA A 429 12.06 -16.42 -43.44
CA ALA A 429 10.80 -16.34 -44.18
C ALA A 429 10.81 -15.31 -45.33
N TYR A 430 11.51 -14.18 -45.15
CA TYR A 430 11.59 -13.08 -46.11
C TYR A 430 12.41 -13.41 -47.39
N THR A 431 13.30 -14.40 -47.34
CA THR A 431 14.10 -14.88 -48.49
C THR A 431 13.70 -16.28 -48.94
N TRP A 432 12.62 -16.82 -48.37
CA TRP A 432 12.21 -18.19 -48.61
C TRP A 432 11.54 -18.36 -49.97
N GLY A 433 12.01 -19.34 -50.75
CA GLY A 433 11.45 -19.66 -52.05
C GLY A 433 11.21 -21.17 -52.21
N PRO A 434 10.24 -21.58 -53.05
CA PRO A 434 9.93 -23.00 -53.28
C PRO A 434 11.15 -23.84 -53.69
N ARG A 435 12.06 -23.24 -54.46
CA ARG A 435 13.30 -23.90 -54.89
C ARG A 435 14.27 -24.15 -53.74
N LEU A 436 14.44 -23.18 -52.84
CA LEU A 436 15.30 -23.33 -51.67
C LEU A 436 14.76 -24.42 -50.75
N GLU A 437 13.45 -24.41 -50.50
CA GLU A 437 12.80 -25.42 -49.68
C GLU A 437 12.98 -26.83 -50.26
N HIS A 438 12.71 -26.99 -51.56
CA HIS A 438 12.85 -28.27 -52.24
C HIS A 438 14.29 -28.80 -52.19
N ILE A 439 15.28 -27.93 -52.41
CA ILE A 439 16.71 -28.32 -52.32
C ILE A 439 17.08 -28.69 -50.88
N LEU A 440 16.72 -27.86 -49.90
CA LEU A 440 17.05 -28.09 -48.48
C LEU A 440 16.41 -29.39 -47.98
N ARG A 441 15.11 -29.60 -48.25
CA ARG A 441 14.39 -30.81 -47.85
C ARG A 441 15.04 -32.07 -48.41
N ASN A 442 15.30 -32.13 -49.71
CA ASN A 442 15.90 -33.30 -50.34
C ASN A 442 17.36 -33.53 -49.89
N SER A 443 18.10 -32.45 -49.58
CA SER A 443 19.45 -32.57 -49.02
C SER A 443 19.42 -33.16 -47.61
N LEU A 444 18.50 -32.70 -46.76
CA LEU A 444 18.31 -33.24 -45.41
C LEU A 444 17.86 -34.70 -45.43
N LEU A 445 16.92 -35.07 -46.31
CA LEU A 445 16.47 -36.46 -46.46
C LEU A 445 17.61 -37.37 -46.93
N THR A 446 18.42 -36.92 -47.89
CA THR A 446 19.62 -37.65 -48.33
C THR A 446 20.57 -37.88 -47.15
N LEU A 447 20.87 -36.84 -46.37
CA LEU A 447 21.76 -36.94 -45.19
C LEU A 447 21.20 -37.89 -44.11
N LEU A 448 19.88 -37.92 -43.93
CA LEU A 448 19.21 -38.84 -42.99
C LEU A 448 19.18 -40.29 -43.49
N GLU A 449 19.38 -40.52 -44.79
CA GLU A 449 19.46 -41.86 -45.38
C GLU A 449 20.86 -42.47 -45.26
N THR A 450 21.89 -41.64 -45.09
CA THR A 450 23.28 -42.04 -44.85
C THR A 450 23.75 -41.56 -43.46
N PRO A 451 23.38 -42.28 -42.37
CA PRO A 451 23.68 -41.88 -41.00
C PRO A 451 25.17 -42.01 -40.58
N GLU A 452 26.02 -42.63 -41.40
CA GLU A 452 27.47 -42.66 -41.22
C GLU A 452 28.15 -41.95 -42.41
N PRO A 453 29.09 -41.02 -42.18
CA PRO A 453 29.85 -40.35 -43.24
C PRO A 453 30.87 -41.26 -43.93
#